data_AF-U1PZC0-F1
#
_entry.id   AF-U1PZC0-F1
#
_cell.length_a   1.000
_cell.length_b   1.000
_cell.length_c   1.000
_cell.angle_alpha   90.00
_cell.angle_beta   90.00
_cell.angle_gamma   90.00
#
_symmetry.space_group_name_H-M   'P 1'
#
loop_
_entity.id
_entity.type
_entity.pdbx_description
1 polymer ?
#
loop_
_entity_poly.entity_id
_entity_poly.type
_entity_poly.pdbx_seq_one_letter_code
_entity_poly.pdbx_strand_id
1 'polypeptide(L)'
;MGITFTLGGIAMLSKRFGAPGFVWFPLSSIALLFLFIGFVYILPFPLPRFADSRYQFMKRNGLLDDNGDPLPDEEVERILAQREENE
;
A
#
# COMPACT_ATOMS: atom_id res chain seq x y z
N MET A 1 -2.54 17.11 -23.54
CA MET A 1 -2.36 16.67 -24.94
C MET A 1 -1.29 15.58 -25.12
N GLY A 2 -0.22 15.51 -24.31
CA GLY A 2 0.82 14.48 -24.49
C GLY A 2 0.37 13.04 -24.16
N ILE A 3 -0.40 12.84 -23.09
CA ILE A 3 -0.82 11.52 -22.61
C ILE A 3 -1.78 10.82 -23.59
N THR A 4 -2.69 11.57 -24.21
CA THR A 4 -3.61 11.03 -25.21
C THR A 4 -2.89 10.60 -26.49
N PHE A 5 -1.81 11.30 -26.85
CA PHE A 5 -1.00 10.98 -28.03
C PHE A 5 -0.11 9.76 -27.81
N THR A 6 0.48 9.60 -26.61
CA THR A 6 1.27 8.42 -26.26
C THR A 6 0.40 7.17 -26.12
N LEU A 7 -0.75 7.26 -25.46
CA LEU A 7 -1.73 6.16 -25.37
C LEU A 7 -2.25 5.74 -26.74
N GLY A 8 -2.56 6.72 -27.61
CA GLY A 8 -2.98 6.46 -28.99
C GLY A 8 -1.90 5.76 -29.82
N GLY A 9 -0.64 6.19 -29.71
CA GLY A 9 0.49 5.56 -30.40
C GLY A 9 0.72 4.10 -29.99
N ILE A 10 0.68 3.81 -28.67
CA ILE A 10 0.84 2.45 -28.14
C ILE A 10 -0.31 1.54 -28.60
N ALA A 11 -1.54 2.06 -28.62
CA ALA A 11 -2.69 1.32 -29.10
C ALA A 11 -2.58 0.99 -30.60
N MET A 12 -2.12 1.95 -31.41
CA MET A 12 -1.93 1.77 -32.85
C MET A 12 -0.80 0.77 -33.18
N LEU A 13 0.30 0.82 -32.41
CA LEU A 13 1.40 -0.15 -32.53
C LEU A 13 0.96 -1.56 -32.11
N SER A 14 0.22 -1.69 -31.00
CA SER A 14 -0.27 -2.98 -30.50
C SER A 14 -1.23 -3.66 -31.48
N LYS A 15 -2.09 -2.88 -32.16
CA LYS A 15 -2.97 -3.39 -33.22
C LYS A 15 -2.19 -3.85 -34.44
N ARG A 16 -1.07 -3.20 -34.78
CA ARG A 16 -0.23 -3.53 -35.93
C ARG A 16 0.64 -4.78 -35.71
N PHE A 17 1.06 -5.03 -34.48
CA PHE A 17 1.82 -6.24 -34.11
C PHE A 17 0.94 -7.49 -33.95
N GLY A 18 -0.39 -7.37 -34.08
CA GLY A 18 -1.29 -8.50 -33.89
C GLY A 18 -1.13 -9.12 -32.50
N ALA A 19 -0.91 -8.27 -31.49
CA ALA A 19 -0.65 -8.71 -30.12
C ALA A 19 -1.72 -9.75 -29.72
N PRO A 20 -1.31 -11.01 -29.45
CA PRO A 20 -2.26 -12.06 -29.14
C PRO A 20 -3.15 -11.63 -27.99
N GLY A 21 -4.43 -12.00 -27.99
CA GLY A 21 -5.34 -11.68 -26.87
C GLY A 21 -4.81 -12.10 -25.50
N PHE A 22 -3.91 -13.09 -25.47
CA PHE A 22 -3.16 -13.53 -24.30
C PHE A 22 -2.24 -12.47 -23.67
N VAL A 23 -1.80 -11.43 -24.39
CA VAL A 23 -1.00 -10.33 -23.81
C VAL A 23 -1.90 -9.25 -23.21
N TRP A 24 -3.04 -9.00 -23.84
CA TRP A 24 -4.03 -8.03 -23.36
C TRP A 24 -4.70 -8.48 -22.06
N PHE A 25 -5.01 -9.77 -21.93
CA PHE A 25 -5.65 -10.33 -20.75
C PHE A 25 -4.87 -10.07 -19.44
N PRO A 26 -3.58 -10.43 -19.29
CA PRO A 26 -2.83 -10.18 -18.07
C PRO A 26 -2.62 -8.68 -17.83
N LEU A 27 -2.39 -7.89 -18.88
CA LEU A 27 -2.20 -6.44 -18.73
C LEU A 27 -3.47 -5.76 -18.19
N SER A 28 -4.63 -6.10 -18.75
CA SER A 28 -5.93 -5.62 -18.26
C SER A 28 -6.23 -6.15 -16.85
N SER A 29 -5.88 -7.40 -16.55
CA SER A 29 -6.05 -7.97 -15.21
C SER A 29 -5.21 -7.24 -14.16
N ILE A 30 -3.96 -6.90 -14.47
CA ILE A 30 -3.08 -6.13 -13.57
C ILE A 30 -3.63 -4.72 -13.38
N ALA A 31 -4.06 -4.05 -14.45
CA ALA A 31 -4.66 -2.72 -14.37
C ALA A 31 -5.93 -2.72 -13.50
N LEU A 32 -6.80 -3.72 -13.65
CA LEU A 32 -8.00 -3.88 -12.84
C LEU A 32 -7.67 -4.17 -11.37
N LEU A 33 -6.63 -4.97 -11.10
CA LEU A 33 -6.16 -5.25 -9.75
C LEU A 33 -5.69 -3.98 -9.04
N PHE A 34 -4.90 -3.12 -9.71
CA PHE A 34 -4.49 -1.85 -9.12
C PHE A 34 -5.66 -0.91 -8.89
N LEU A 35 -6.63 -0.86 -9.81
CA LEU A 35 -7.85 -0.08 -9.63
C LEU A 35 -8.66 -0.58 -8.42
N PHE A 36 -8.78 -1.90 -8.25
CA PHE A 36 -9.46 -2.51 -7.12
C PHE A 36 -8.74 -2.21 -5.80
N ILE A 37 -7.41 -2.36 -5.73
CA ILE A 37 -6.62 -2.01 -4.53
C ILE A 37 -6.80 -0.53 -4.20
N GLY A 38 -6.69 0.36 -5.19
CA GLY A 38 -6.89 1.79 -5.00
C GLY A 38 -8.29 2.13 -4.47
N PHE A 39 -9.32 1.46 -5.00
CA PHE A 39 -10.68 1.60 -4.50
C PHE A 39 -10.80 1.13 -3.04
N VAL A 40 -10.32 -0.07 -2.72
CA VAL A 40 -10.31 -0.60 -1.34
C VAL A 40 -9.57 0.31 -0.37
N TYR A 41 -8.48 0.96 -0.81
CA TYR A 41 -7.71 1.89 0.00
C TYR A 41 -8.46 3.19 0.30
N ILE A 42 -9.38 3.62 -0.56
CA ILE A 42 -10.25 4.79 -0.31
C ILE A 42 -11.35 4.45 0.70
N LEU A 43 -11.74 3.18 0.83
CA LEU A 43 -12.73 2.79 1.81
C LEU A 43 -12.18 2.98 3.22
N PRO A 44 -13.01 3.43 4.19
CA PRO A 44 -12.60 3.69 5.56
C PRO A 44 -12.45 2.38 6.37
N PHE A 45 -11.80 1.37 5.79
CA PHE A 45 -11.51 0.14 6.48
C PHE A 45 -10.23 0.26 7.29
N PRO A 46 -10.18 -0.26 8.53
CA PRO A 46 -8.94 -0.34 9.27
C PRO A 46 -7.95 -1.20 8.50
N LEU A 47 -6.72 -0.69 8.35
CA LEU A 47 -5.66 -1.44 7.69
C LEU A 47 -5.35 -2.71 8.50
N PRO A 48 -5.08 -3.85 7.85
CA PRO A 48 -4.66 -5.04 8.55
C PRO A 48 -3.32 -4.80 9.27
N ARG A 49 -3.12 -5.45 10.42
CA ARG A 49 -1.94 -5.26 11.31
C ARG A 49 -0.58 -5.34 10.60
N PHE A 50 -0.47 -6.07 9.48
CA PHE A 50 0.77 -6.16 8.72
C PHE A 50 1.09 -4.90 7.89
N ALA A 51 0.07 -4.14 7.48
CA ALA A 51 0.16 -2.93 6.67
C ALA A 51 0.02 -1.64 7.50
N ASP A 52 -0.31 -1.76 8.78
CA ASP A 52 -0.40 -0.64 9.71
C ASP A 52 1.00 -0.21 10.18
N SER A 53 1.41 1.01 9.80
CA SER A 53 2.71 1.57 10.16
C SER A 53 2.87 1.83 11.66
N ARG A 54 1.79 2.21 12.35
CA ARG A 54 1.78 2.42 13.80
C ARG A 54 1.99 1.08 14.50
N TYR A 55 1.26 0.05 14.10
CA TYR A 55 1.43 -1.29 14.68
C TYR A 55 2.87 -1.81 14.49
N GLN A 56 3.43 -1.64 13.29
CA GLN A 56 4.80 -2.10 13.02
C GLN A 56 5.86 -1.30 13.80
N PHE A 57 5.66 0.01 14.00
CA PHE A 57 6.51 0.82 14.85
C PHE A 57 6.48 0.34 16.30
N MET A 58 5.28 0.11 16.84
CA MET A 58 5.11 -0.34 18.23
C MET A 58 5.71 -1.73 18.43
N LYS A 59 5.49 -2.63 17.48
CA LYS A 59 6.12 -3.96 17.45
C LYS A 59 7.65 -3.88 17.46
N ARG A 60 8.25 -3.01 16.64
CA ARG A 60 9.72 -2.86 16.56
C ARG A 60 10.32 -2.34 17.86
N ASN A 61 9.59 -1.49 18.59
CA ASN A 61 10.06 -0.85 19.81
C ASN A 61 9.71 -1.60 21.09
N GLY A 62 9.00 -2.74 20.99
CA GLY A 62 8.54 -3.51 22.15
C GLY A 62 7.46 -2.77 22.95
N LEU A 63 6.57 -2.05 22.26
CA LEU A 63 5.48 -1.25 22.83
C LEU A 63 4.11 -1.94 22.61
N LEU A 64 4.11 -3.27 22.59
CA LEU A 64 2.89 -4.07 22.55
C LEU A 64 2.64 -4.62 23.95
N ASP A 65 1.36 -4.77 24.30
CA ASP A 65 0.96 -5.40 25.54
C ASP A 65 1.14 -6.93 25.47
N ASP A 66 0.85 -7.63 26.56
CA ASP A 66 0.95 -9.09 26.63
C ASP A 66 -0.01 -9.81 25.66
N ASN A 67 -1.09 -9.15 25.24
CA ASN A 67 -2.05 -9.67 24.26
C ASN A 67 -1.60 -9.40 22.80
N GLY A 68 -0.53 -8.63 22.61
CA GLY A 68 -0.01 -8.20 21.31
C GLY A 68 -0.75 -7.01 20.71
N ASP A 69 -1.50 -6.27 21.52
CA ASP A 69 -2.19 -5.04 21.15
C ASP A 69 -1.34 -3.80 21.48
N PRO A 70 -1.55 -2.69 20.74
CA PRO A 70 -0.78 -1.47 20.95
C PRO A 70 -1.07 -0.83 22.32
N LEU A 71 0.00 -0.47 23.06
CA LEU A 71 -0.11 0.33 24.29
C LEU A 71 -0.81 1.69 24.05
N PRO A 72 -1.44 2.27 25.09
CA PRO A 72 -1.98 3.63 25.04
C PRO A 72 -0.91 4.67 24.68
N ASP A 73 -1.27 5.69 23.90
CA ASP A 73 -0.34 6.70 23.39
C ASP A 73 0.42 7.43 24.52
N GLU A 74 -0.26 7.72 25.63
CA GLU A 74 0.33 8.36 26.81
C GLU A 74 1.46 7.52 27.45
N GLU A 75 1.35 6.20 27.39
CA GLU A 75 2.37 5.29 27.93
C GLU A 75 3.52 5.12 26.93
N VAL A 76 3.20 5.03 25.64
CA VAL A 76 4.19 5.01 24.56
C VAL A 76 5.09 6.24 24.62
N GLU A 77 4.52 7.44 24.73
CA GLU A 77 5.28 8.70 24.80
C GLU A 77 6.20 8.75 26.03
N ARG A 78 5.72 8.31 27.20
CA ARG A 78 6.53 8.25 28.43
C ARG A 78 7.71 7.29 28.28
N ILE A 79 7.50 6.11 27.73
CA ILE A 79 8.57 5.10 27.53
C ILE A 79 9.60 5.60 26.52
N LEU A 80 9.16 6.23 25.43
CA LEU A 80 10.06 6.77 24.41
C LEU A 80 10.88 7.94 24.96
N ALA A 81 10.26 8.89 25.66
CA ALA A 81 10.96 10.01 26.30
C ALA A 81 12.02 9.51 27.30
N GLN A 82 11.68 8.50 28.11
CA GLN A 82 12.65 7.90 29.03
C GLN A 82 13.83 7.24 28.30
N ARG A 83 13.61 6.63 27.12
CA ARG A 83 14.71 6.03 26.34
C ARG A 83 15.62 7.10 25.73
N GLU A 84 15.04 8.18 25.22
CA GLU A 84 15.79 9.32 24.67
C GLU A 84 16.63 10.03 25.74
N GLU A 85 16.16 10.14 26.99
CA GLU A 85 16.95 10.68 28.10
C GLU A 85 18.11 9.77 28.56
N ASN A 86 18.06 8.47 28.23
CA ASN A 86 19.06 7.48 28.65
C ASN A 86 20.11 7.16 27.56
N GLU A 87 20.02 7.81 26.39
CA GLU A 87 20.99 7.72 25.27
C GLU A 87 22.06 8.82 25.36
#